data_AF-A0A7J3BPV5-F1
#
_entry.id   AF-A0A7J3BPV5-F1
#
_cell.length_a   1.000
_cell.length_b   1.000
_cell.length_c   1.000
_cell.angle_alpha   90.00
_cell.angle_beta   90.00
_cell.angle_gamma   90.00
#
_symmetry.space_group_name_H-M   'P 1'
#
loop_
_entity.id
_entity.type
_entity.pdbx_description
1 polymer ?
#
loop_
_entity_poly.entity_id
_entity_poly.type
_entity_poly.pdbx_seq_one_letter_code
_entity_poly.pdbx_strand_id
1 'polypeptide(L)'
;MKKNEEINLMGEGFEELESTPADNQAQGQTQTDNSQQQGSRPDFRVVQPDRDKNGNVVYVNVGSMWKNVSKSGNEFYTLRIGQLKLLVFPNNK
;
A
#
# COMPACT_ATOMS: atom_id res chain seq x y z
N MET A 1 -11.49 26.33 37.79
CA MET A 1 -10.46 25.30 37.56
C MET A 1 -11.16 23.97 37.33
N LYS A 2 -11.13 23.43 36.11
CA LYS A 2 -11.69 22.11 35.81
C LYS A 2 -10.58 21.07 36.01
N LYS A 3 -10.87 20.03 36.81
CA LYS A 3 -9.97 18.89 37.07
C LYS A 3 -9.81 18.09 35.78
N ASN A 4 -8.58 17.75 35.43
CA ASN A 4 -8.27 16.80 34.37
C ASN A 4 -8.55 15.39 34.90
N GLU A 5 -9.44 14.66 34.23
CA GLU A 5 -9.65 13.24 34.46
C GLU A 5 -8.63 12.47 33.61
N GLU A 6 -7.74 11.74 34.27
CA GLU A 6 -6.80 10.82 33.62
C GLU A 6 -7.55 9.54 33.22
N ILE A 7 -7.54 9.23 31.92
CA ILE A 7 -8.17 8.03 31.38
C ILE A 7 -7.17 6.87 31.49
N ASN A 8 -7.45 5.92 32.39
CA ASN A 8 -6.72 4.66 32.49
C ASN A 8 -7.09 3.72 31.34
N LEU A 9 -6.24 3.63 30.31
CA LEU A 9 -6.33 2.61 29.24
C LEU A 9 -5.61 1.30 29.64
N MET A 10 -6.11 0.59 30.65
CA MET A 10 -5.65 -0.77 31.00
C MET A 10 -6.79 -1.80 31.00
N GLY A 11 -7.73 -1.69 30.05
CA GLY A 11 -9.00 -2.45 30.10
C GLY A 11 -9.32 -3.38 28.93
N GLU A 12 -8.64 -3.31 27.78
CA GLU A 12 -9.06 -4.09 26.61
C GLU A 12 -8.01 -5.16 26.28
N GLY A 13 -8.21 -6.31 26.93
CA GLY A 13 -7.43 -7.52 26.77
C GLY A 13 -7.43 -8.03 25.32
N PHE A 14 -6.25 -8.40 24.87
CA PHE A 14 -6.01 -9.02 23.58
C PHE A 14 -6.37 -10.52 23.70
N GLU A 15 -7.52 -10.93 23.17
CA GLU A 15 -7.90 -12.35 23.06
C GLU A 15 -7.12 -13.00 21.91
N GLU A 16 -6.24 -13.93 22.27
CA GLU A 16 -5.52 -14.80 21.33
C GLU A 16 -6.46 -15.91 20.85
N LEU A 17 -7.01 -15.76 19.64
CA LEU A 17 -7.82 -16.81 19.00
C LEU A 17 -6.90 -17.81 18.30
N GLU A 18 -6.80 -19.01 18.88
CA GLU A 18 -6.18 -20.18 18.27
C GLU A 18 -6.80 -20.49 16.90
N SER A 19 -5.96 -20.67 15.88
CA SER A 19 -6.42 -21.01 14.53
C SER A 19 -6.45 -22.53 14.32
N THR A 20 -7.65 -23.10 14.28
CA THR A 20 -7.90 -24.46 13.74
C THR A 20 -8.20 -24.40 12.24
N PRO A 21 -7.63 -25.28 11.40
CA PRO A 21 -7.89 -25.29 9.97
C PRO A 21 -9.00 -26.29 9.61
N ALA A 22 -10.08 -25.84 8.96
CA ALA A 22 -10.93 -26.71 8.13
C ALA A 22 -11.84 -25.88 7.18
N ASP A 23 -11.84 -26.30 5.92
CA ASP A 23 -12.50 -25.73 4.73
C ASP A 23 -14.04 -25.61 4.79
N ASN A 24 -14.61 -24.52 4.22
CA ASN A 24 -15.24 -24.49 2.87
C ASN A 24 -16.29 -23.36 2.71
N GLN A 25 -16.05 -22.53 1.68
CA GLN A 25 -16.99 -21.80 0.80
C GLN A 25 -18.29 -21.17 1.35
N ALA A 26 -18.35 -19.83 1.32
CA ALA A 26 -19.52 -19.09 0.83
C ALA A 26 -19.12 -17.66 0.40
N GLN A 27 -19.48 -17.29 -0.83
CA GLN A 27 -19.20 -16.00 -1.46
C GLN A 27 -19.97 -14.87 -0.78
N GLY A 28 -19.24 -13.86 -0.31
CA GLY A 28 -19.76 -12.56 0.08
C GLY A 28 -18.69 -11.51 -0.14
N GLN A 29 -18.73 -10.82 -1.28
CA GLN A 29 -17.82 -9.73 -1.60
C GLN A 29 -18.05 -8.55 -0.65
N THR A 30 -17.22 -8.46 0.38
CA THR A 30 -16.86 -7.19 1.01
C THR A 30 -15.35 -7.03 0.82
N GLN A 31 -14.97 -6.27 -0.21
CA GLN A 31 -13.60 -5.84 -0.43
C GLN A 31 -13.24 -4.83 0.66
N THR A 32 -12.81 -5.34 1.81
CA THR A 32 -12.14 -4.56 2.83
C THR A 32 -10.66 -4.50 2.48
N ASP A 33 -10.33 -3.37 1.88
CA ASP A 33 -9.03 -2.94 1.37
C ASP A 33 -8.02 -2.77 2.52
N ASN A 34 -7.28 -3.84 2.88
CA ASN A 34 -6.08 -3.74 3.73
C ASN A 34 -5.26 -5.04 3.86
N SER A 35 -5.13 -5.83 2.79
CA SER A 35 -4.17 -6.94 2.77
C SER A 35 -2.95 -6.54 1.95
N GLN A 36 -1.79 -6.50 2.61
CA GLN A 36 -0.47 -6.54 1.99
C GLN A 36 -0.51 -7.42 0.74
N GLN A 37 -0.52 -6.81 -0.45
CA GLN A 37 -0.50 -7.56 -1.70
C GLN A 37 0.91 -8.12 -1.91
N GLN A 38 1.19 -9.21 -1.22
CA GLN A 38 2.14 -10.21 -1.65
C GLN A 38 1.59 -10.80 -2.96
N GLY A 39 1.86 -10.15 -4.10
CA GLY A 39 1.52 -10.67 -5.44
C GLY A 39 0.85 -9.71 -6.42
N SER A 40 0.53 -8.46 -6.06
CA SER A 40 -0.09 -7.54 -7.03
C SER A 40 0.93 -6.92 -7.98
N ARG A 41 0.74 -7.24 -9.26
CA ARG A 41 1.47 -6.62 -10.36
C ARG A 41 1.27 -5.10 -10.31
N PRO A 42 2.34 -4.30 -10.46
CA PRO A 42 2.20 -2.86 -10.49
C PRO A 42 1.42 -2.39 -11.72
N ASP A 43 0.62 -1.34 -11.54
CA ASP A 43 -0.11 -0.67 -12.62
C ASP A 43 0.86 0.00 -13.58
N PHE A 44 1.92 0.63 -13.05
CA PHE A 44 2.92 1.33 -13.84
C PHE A 44 4.33 0.91 -13.44
N ARG A 45 5.21 0.79 -14.44
CA ARG A 45 6.66 0.64 -14.25
C ARG A 45 7.32 2.00 -14.41
N VAL A 46 8.28 2.30 -13.54
CA VAL A 46 9.09 3.52 -13.64
C VAL A 46 10.41 3.13 -14.26
N VAL A 47 10.75 3.80 -15.37
CA VAL A 47 11.97 3.55 -16.11
C VAL A 47 12.83 4.80 -16.18
N GLN A 48 14.14 4.61 -16.23
CA GLN A 48 15.11 5.67 -16.49
C GLN A 48 15.94 5.32 -17.73
N PRO A 49 16.29 6.31 -18.57
CA PRO A 49 17.23 6.10 -19.66
C PRO A 49 18.64 5.87 -19.08
N ASP A 50 19.33 4.88 -19.60
CA ASP A 50 20.72 4.55 -19.32
C ASP A 50 21.47 4.30 -20.64
N ARG A 51 22.80 4.29 -20.62
CA ARG A 51 23.63 3.99 -21.79
C ARG A 51 24.21 2.58 -21.68
N ASP A 52 23.97 1.78 -22.70
CA ASP A 52 24.66 0.50 -22.82
C ASP A 52 26.15 0.69 -23.17
N LYS A 53 26.91 -0.41 -23.18
CA LYS A 53 28.36 -0.39 -23.50
C LYS A 53 28.68 0.12 -24.91
N ASN A 54 27.68 0.14 -25.80
CA ASN A 54 27.80 0.57 -27.19
C ASN A 54 27.32 2.02 -27.38
N GLY A 55 26.89 2.69 -26.31
CA GLY A 55 26.38 4.06 -26.34
C GLY A 55 24.91 4.20 -26.72
N ASN A 56 24.16 3.11 -26.87
CA ASN A 56 22.72 3.15 -27.15
C ASN A 56 21.94 3.50 -25.89
N VAL A 57 20.83 4.22 -26.05
CA VAL A 57 19.90 4.51 -24.95
C VAL A 57 19.03 3.29 -24.70
N VAL A 58 19.07 2.76 -23.48
CA VAL A 58 18.21 1.68 -22.98
C VAL A 58 17.37 2.19 -21.82
N TYR A 59 16.17 1.66 -21.64
CA TYR A 59 15.31 2.01 -20.51
C TYR A 59 15.42 0.94 -19.43
N VAL A 60 16.00 1.30 -18.29
CA VAL A 60 16.15 0.41 -17.14
C VAL A 60 14.99 0.59 -16.17
N ASN A 61 14.46 -0.52 -15.65
CA ASN A 61 13.41 -0.48 -14.64
C ASN A 61 14.01 -0.09 -13.29
N VAL A 62 13.55 1.04 -12.74
CA VAL A 62 14.04 1.58 -11.45
C VAL A 62 13.01 1.53 -10.35
N GLY A 63 11.75 1.26 -10.69
CA GLY A 63 10.67 1.34 -9.73
C GLY A 63 9.32 0.94 -10.28
N SER A 64 8.33 1.05 -9.42
CA SER A 64 6.97 0.64 -9.72
C SER A 64 5.99 1.54 -8.97
N MET A 65 4.81 1.71 -9.56
CA MET A 65 3.78 2.57 -9.03
C MET A 65 2.44 1.85 -9.07
N TRP A 66 1.70 1.98 -7.97
CA TRP A 66 0.39 1.37 -7.78
C TRP A 66 -0.64 2.47 -7.63
N LYS A 67 -1.74 2.37 -8.37
CA LYS A 67 -2.89 3.26 -8.24
C LYS A 67 -3.69 2.88 -7.00
N ASN A 68 -4.11 3.88 -6.25
CA ASN A 68 -4.95 3.73 -5.07
C ASN A 68 -6.05 4.81 -5.10
N VAL A 69 -7.11 4.57 -4.34
CA VAL A 69 -8.22 5.52 -4.18
C VAL A 69 -8.42 5.75 -2.67
N SER A 70 -8.47 7.02 -2.25
CA SER A 70 -8.70 7.35 -0.85
C SER A 70 -10.13 7.01 -0.43
N LYS A 71 -10.40 6.96 0.88
CA LYS A 71 -11.77 6.83 1.41
C LYS A 71 -12.72 7.93 0.91
N SER A 72 -12.18 9.10 0.60
CA SER A 72 -12.88 10.24 0.04
C SER A 72 -13.02 10.21 -1.49
N GLY A 73 -12.55 9.14 -2.15
CA GLY A 73 -12.64 8.96 -3.60
C GLY A 73 -11.51 9.64 -4.40
N ASN A 74 -10.51 10.21 -3.74
CA ASN A 74 -9.42 10.90 -4.44
C ASN A 74 -8.36 9.88 -4.92
N GLU A 75 -7.96 9.98 -6.18
CA GLU A 75 -6.89 9.15 -6.72
C GLU A 75 -5.53 9.57 -6.17
N PHE A 76 -4.74 8.58 -5.77
CA PHE A 76 -3.34 8.77 -5.42
C PHE A 76 -2.53 7.54 -5.84
N TYR A 77 -1.21 7.69 -5.87
CA TYR A 77 -0.32 6.64 -6.30
C TYR A 77 0.74 6.39 -5.24
N THR A 78 1.05 5.11 -5.02
CA THR A 78 2.21 4.72 -4.23
C THR A 78 3.35 4.43 -5.19
N LEU A 79 4.42 5.22 -5.13
CA LEU A 79 5.63 5.01 -5.94
C LEU A 79 6.72 4.37 -5.08
N ARG A 80 7.31 3.28 -5.55
CA ARG A 80 8.50 2.66 -4.94
C ARG A 80 9.68 2.71 -5.90
N ILE A 81 10.79 3.28 -5.46
CA ILE A 81 12.07 3.34 -6.19
C ILE A 81 13.17 2.91 -5.22
N GLY A 82 13.78 1.75 -5.46
CA GLY A 82 14.70 1.14 -4.50
C GLY A 82 14.06 0.98 -3.11
N GLN A 83 14.64 1.63 -2.10
CA GLN A 83 14.14 1.65 -0.72
C GLN A 83 13.16 2.80 -0.43
N LEU A 84 13.00 3.75 -1.36
CA LEU A 84 12.10 4.89 -1.17
C LEU A 84 10.66 4.48 -1.47
N LYS A 85 9.74 4.91 -0.61
CA LYS A 85 8.29 4.83 -0.81
C LYS A 85 7.71 6.23 -0.75
N LEU A 86 7.14 6.68 -1.86
CA LEU A 86 6.63 8.03 -2.03
C LEU A 86 5.12 7.99 -2.28
N LEU A 87 4.43 8.99 -1.76
CA LEU A 87 3.03 9.24 -2.05
C LEU A 87 2.95 10.29 -3.16
N VAL A 88 2.28 9.95 -4.25
CA VAL A 88 2.21 10.77 -5.45
C VAL A 88 0.75 11.14 -5.73
N PHE A 89 0.51 12.41 -6.04
CA PHE A 89 -0.82 12.93 -6.35
C PHE A 89 -0.84 13.46 -7.79
N PRO A 90 -1.97 13.30 -8.52
CA PRO A 90 -2.14 13.92 -9.83
C PRO A 90 -1.88 15.43 -9.78
N ASN A 91 -1.13 15.93 -10.75
CA ASN A 91 -0.96 17.37 -10.92
C ASN A 91 -2.15 17.91 -11.73
N ASN A 92 -3.14 18.47 -11.05
CA ASN A 92 -4.35 19.05 -11.64
C ASN A 92 -4.26 20.57 -11.88
N LYS A 93 -3.04 21.11 -11.91
CA LYS A 93 -2.78 22.54 -12.17
C LYS A 93 -2.62 22.81 -13.66
#